data_AF-A0A2D4SQV3-F1
#
_entry.id   AF-A0A2D4SQV3-F1
#
_cell.length_a   1.000
_cell.length_b   1.000
_cell.length_c   1.000
_cell.angle_alpha   90.00
_cell.angle_beta   90.00
_cell.angle_gamma   90.00
#
_symmetry.space_group_name_H-M   'P 1'
#
loop_
_entity.id
_entity.type
_entity.pdbx_description
1 polymer ?
#
loop_
_entity_poly.entity_id
_entity_poly.type
_entity_poly.pdbx_seq_one_letter_code
_entity_poly.pdbx_strand_id
1 'polypeptide(L)'
;MHETQLRKQIIEIGRLCYQRNLLVAMDGNLSVRLPSGHILCTKSGCHKGFLTDNDLVVIDMNGKHLRGSGKPTSEMAMHLSCYRSRPDIKAIVHAHPPLAVAFTIANVSLAKCVLPEVVLTLGVVPTLSYETTGTQNLADKVGEAIRDHNAVLMDRHGAVCVGGDLLTAFCNLETLEHTALITKTAIELGGVKELPPQEAIALRSMGLKRYGGPPSAVAKADEPCADLSQLCTECSTSDSSVTAPETNIRLTGDHVSPREASRMESSQPYTSMEDQLVEATLRAISQK
;
A
#
# COMPACT_ATOMS: atom_id res chain seq x y z
N MET A 1 4.35 15.53 19.66
CA MET A 1 2.88 15.54 19.44
C MET A 1 2.20 14.79 20.58
N HIS A 2 1.09 15.27 21.12
CA HIS A 2 0.37 14.61 22.22
C HIS A 2 -0.50 13.45 21.70
N GLU A 3 -0.78 12.47 22.57
CA GLU A 3 -1.58 11.27 22.24
C GLU A 3 -2.95 11.61 21.63
N THR A 4 -3.65 12.62 22.16
CA THR A 4 -4.96 13.06 21.64
C THR A 4 -4.92 13.45 20.17
N GLN A 5 -3.82 14.09 19.73
CA GLN A 5 -3.66 14.47 18.32
C GLN A 5 -3.34 13.25 17.45
N LEU A 6 -2.51 12.34 17.96
CA LEU A 6 -2.18 11.09 17.27
C LEU A 6 -3.40 10.17 17.11
N ARG A 7 -4.30 10.13 18.10
CA ARG A 7 -5.59 9.43 18.01
C ARG A 7 -6.45 9.97 16.87
N LYS A 8 -6.59 11.29 16.78
CA LYS A 8 -7.29 11.95 15.67
C LYS A 8 -6.65 11.63 14.32
N GLN A 9 -5.32 11.61 14.24
CA GLN A 9 -4.61 11.26 13.01
C GLN A 9 -4.82 9.80 12.60
N ILE A 10 -4.79 8.83 13.52
CA ILE A 10 -5.09 7.43 13.15
C ILE A 10 -6.50 7.30 12.61
N ILE A 11 -7.48 7.94 13.26
CA ILE A 11 -8.88 7.91 12.82
C ILE A 11 -9.01 8.49 11.41
N GLU A 12 -8.39 9.65 11.17
CA GLU A 12 -8.43 10.32 9.87
C GLU A 12 -7.73 9.50 8.78
N ILE A 13 -6.56 8.94 9.05
CA ILE A 13 -5.82 8.12 8.08
C ILE A 13 -6.57 6.80 7.81
N GLY A 14 -7.19 6.19 8.81
CA GLY A 14 -8.07 5.04 8.61
C GLY A 14 -9.25 5.35 7.69
N ARG A 15 -9.88 6.52 7.88
CA ARG A 15 -10.95 7.04 7.02
C ARG A 15 -10.47 7.25 5.60
N LEU A 16 -9.30 7.86 5.40
CA LEU A 16 -8.71 8.08 4.07
C LEU A 16 -8.37 6.76 3.38
N CYS A 17 -7.72 5.81 4.07
CA CYS A 17 -7.44 4.48 3.51
C CYS A 17 -8.71 3.80 3.00
N TYR A 18 -9.80 3.87 3.77
CA TYR A 18 -11.09 3.32 3.35
C TYR A 18 -11.68 4.08 2.15
N GLN A 19 -11.72 5.42 2.17
CA GLN A 19 -12.26 6.23 1.07
C GLN A 19 -11.50 6.06 -0.25
N ARG A 20 -10.21 5.73 -0.17
CA ARG A 20 -9.36 5.47 -1.33
C ARG A 20 -9.35 4.00 -1.77
N ASN A 21 -10.19 3.14 -1.16
CA ASN A 21 -10.25 1.71 -1.41
C ASN A 21 -8.91 0.98 -1.20
N LEU A 22 -8.05 1.49 -0.30
CA LEU A 22 -6.77 0.85 0.04
C LEU A 22 -6.96 -0.31 1.05
N LEU A 23 -8.12 -0.37 1.68
CA LEU A 23 -8.58 -1.44 2.56
C LEU A 23 -10.11 -1.43 2.59
N VAL A 24 -10.71 -2.53 3.06
CA VAL A 24 -12.16 -2.67 3.24
C VAL A 24 -12.48 -3.31 4.57
N ALA A 25 -13.71 -3.13 5.06
CA ALA A 25 -14.19 -3.78 6.27
C ALA A 25 -13.23 -3.64 7.47
N MET A 26 -12.85 -4.75 8.09
CA MET A 26 -12.03 -4.81 9.30
C MET A 26 -10.53 -5.01 9.00
N ASP A 27 -10.16 -5.08 7.73
CA ASP A 27 -8.81 -5.35 7.25
C ASP A 27 -7.85 -4.20 7.53
N GLY A 28 -6.55 -4.49 7.41
CA GLY A 28 -5.48 -3.55 7.69
C GLY A 28 -5.40 -3.16 9.16
N ASN A 29 -4.35 -2.42 9.49
CA ASN A 29 -4.13 -1.90 10.83
C ASN A 29 -3.12 -0.75 10.81
N LEU A 30 -3.30 0.17 11.75
CA LEU A 30 -2.50 1.38 11.85
C LEU A 30 -1.89 1.47 13.24
N SER A 31 -0.67 2.00 13.31
CA SER A 31 -0.04 2.29 14.59
C SER A 31 0.88 3.50 14.52
N VAL A 32 1.10 4.12 15.67
CA VAL A 32 2.06 5.21 15.85
C VAL A 32 2.74 5.13 17.21
N ARG A 33 4.03 5.43 17.25
CA ARG A 33 4.84 5.53 18.46
C ARG A 33 4.52 6.83 19.18
N LEU A 34 4.10 6.73 20.43
CA LEU A 34 3.87 7.86 21.33
C LEU A 34 5.21 8.43 21.83
N PRO A 35 5.24 9.69 22.31
CA PRO A 35 6.45 10.27 22.91
C PRO A 35 7.02 9.47 24.09
N SER A 36 6.17 8.71 24.81
CA SER A 36 6.59 7.82 25.90
C SER A 36 7.32 6.56 25.42
N GLY A 37 7.40 6.30 24.11
CA GLY A 37 7.91 5.07 23.53
C GLY A 37 6.88 3.94 23.40
N HIS A 38 5.70 4.09 23.99
CA HIS A 38 4.56 3.17 23.81
C HIS A 38 3.97 3.26 22.40
N ILE A 39 3.21 2.25 21.98
CA ILE A 39 2.58 2.20 20.67
C ILE A 39 1.08 2.39 20.82
N LEU A 40 0.52 3.40 20.14
CA LEU A 40 -0.91 3.57 19.93
C LEU A 40 -1.29 2.85 18.63
N CYS A 41 -2.35 2.06 18.62
CA CYS A 41 -2.74 1.28 17.44
C CYS A 41 -4.24 1.02 17.38
N THR A 42 -4.72 0.62 16.20
CA THR A 42 -6.09 0.13 16.02
C THR A 42 -6.28 -1.22 16.70
N LYS A 43 -7.42 -1.40 17.37
CA LYS A 43 -7.83 -2.69 17.93
C LYS A 43 -8.22 -3.68 16.82
N SER A 44 -8.27 -4.95 17.16
CA SER A 44 -8.73 -6.01 16.25
C SER A 44 -10.23 -5.88 15.95
N GLY A 45 -10.64 -6.21 14.72
CA GLY A 45 -12.05 -6.30 14.33
C GLY A 45 -12.80 -4.97 14.21
N CYS A 46 -12.09 -3.85 14.08
CA CYS A 46 -12.71 -2.53 13.88
C CYS A 46 -12.67 -2.10 12.41
N HIS A 47 -13.75 -1.47 11.95
CA HIS A 47 -13.85 -0.95 10.60
C HIS A 47 -13.03 0.33 10.44
N LYS A 48 -12.02 0.34 9.56
CA LYS A 48 -11.05 1.46 9.50
C LYS A 48 -11.66 2.76 8.98
N GLY A 49 -12.71 2.68 8.19
CA GLY A 49 -13.49 3.85 7.75
C GLY A 49 -14.32 4.55 8.85
N PHE A 50 -14.58 3.88 9.98
CA PHE A 50 -15.48 4.35 11.04
C PHE A 50 -14.83 4.31 12.43
N LEU A 51 -13.50 4.47 12.49
CA LEU A 51 -12.78 4.44 13.75
C LEU A 51 -13.25 5.55 14.69
N THR A 52 -13.39 5.19 15.97
CA THR A 52 -13.57 6.11 17.08
C THR A 52 -12.40 5.98 18.05
N ASP A 53 -12.35 6.86 19.06
CA ASP A 53 -11.31 6.77 20.09
C ASP A 53 -11.33 5.43 20.85
N ASN A 54 -12.52 4.82 20.97
CA ASN A 54 -12.73 3.51 21.60
C ASN A 54 -12.18 2.34 20.76
N ASP A 55 -11.79 2.59 19.52
CA ASP A 55 -11.18 1.60 18.62
C ASP A 55 -9.66 1.64 18.67
N LEU A 56 -9.08 2.48 19.52
CA LEU A 56 -7.64 2.63 19.68
C LEU A 56 -7.17 2.11 21.04
N VAL A 57 -6.09 1.34 21.02
CA VAL A 57 -5.44 0.77 22.21
C VAL A 57 -3.99 1.18 22.26
N VAL A 58 -3.43 1.20 23.47
CA VAL A 58 -2.02 1.48 23.71
C VAL A 58 -1.35 0.25 24.32
N ILE A 59 -0.21 -0.09 23.75
CA ILE A 59 0.63 -1.21 24.18
C ILE A 59 2.06 -0.73 24.44
N ASP A 60 2.86 -1.53 25.14
CA ASP A 60 4.31 -1.33 25.20
C ASP A 60 5.05 -2.02 24.03
N MET A 61 6.37 -1.84 23.96
CA MET A 61 7.24 -2.46 22.96
C MET A 61 7.37 -3.99 23.10
N ASN A 62 6.88 -4.58 24.18
CA ASN A 62 6.79 -6.03 24.38
C ASN A 62 5.42 -6.59 23.95
N GLY A 63 4.51 -5.73 23.47
CA GLY A 63 3.16 -6.12 23.09
C GLY A 63 2.17 -6.21 24.25
N LYS A 64 2.56 -5.79 25.46
CA LYS A 64 1.67 -5.78 26.62
C LYS A 64 0.64 -4.68 26.47
N HIS A 65 -0.63 -5.03 26.59
CA HIS A 65 -1.73 -4.06 26.61
C HIS A 65 -1.65 -3.19 27.86
N LEU A 66 -1.67 -1.86 27.68
CA LEU A 66 -1.58 -0.87 28.75
C LEU A 66 -2.91 -0.17 29.03
N ARG A 67 -3.60 0.28 27.98
CA ARG A 67 -4.90 0.99 28.08
C ARG A 67 -5.68 0.96 26.76
N GLY A 68 -6.99 1.21 26.86
CA GLY A 68 -7.94 1.13 25.75
C GLY A 68 -8.87 -0.06 25.91
N SER A 69 -9.90 -0.15 25.07
CA SER A 69 -10.87 -1.25 25.10
C SER A 69 -10.63 -2.23 23.94
N GLY A 70 -10.81 -3.52 24.20
CA GLY A 70 -10.55 -4.59 23.22
C GLY A 70 -9.10 -5.08 23.20
N LYS A 71 -8.77 -5.83 22.15
CA LYS A 71 -7.43 -6.39 21.92
C LYS A 71 -6.73 -5.63 20.79
N PRO A 72 -5.39 -5.45 20.84
CA PRO A 72 -4.66 -4.94 19.68
C PRO A 72 -4.88 -5.84 18.45
N THR A 73 -4.57 -5.31 17.26
CA THR A 73 -4.60 -6.11 16.01
C THR A 73 -3.83 -7.44 16.17
N SER A 74 -4.31 -8.48 15.50
CA SER A 74 -3.63 -9.79 15.41
C SER A 74 -2.24 -9.70 14.79
N GLU A 75 -1.94 -8.62 14.06
CA GLU A 75 -0.66 -8.42 13.37
C GLU A 75 0.30 -7.50 14.12
N MET A 76 0.06 -7.31 15.40
CA MET A 76 0.91 -6.43 16.21
C MET A 76 2.38 -6.89 16.26
N ALA A 77 2.63 -8.20 16.16
CA ALA A 77 3.99 -8.72 16.08
C ALA A 77 4.78 -8.13 14.90
N MET A 78 4.13 -7.98 13.74
CA MET A 78 4.71 -7.37 12.53
C MET A 78 5.06 -5.89 12.78
N HIS A 79 4.14 -5.13 13.37
CA HIS A 79 4.38 -3.73 13.71
C HIS A 79 5.54 -3.54 14.68
N LEU A 80 5.57 -4.35 15.76
CA LEU A 80 6.64 -4.32 16.75
C LEU A 80 7.99 -4.71 16.13
N SER A 81 8.01 -5.64 15.18
CA SER A 81 9.21 -6.01 14.43
C SER A 81 9.78 -4.82 13.65
N CYS A 82 8.95 -4.12 12.89
CA CYS A 82 9.35 -2.88 12.19
C CYS A 82 9.93 -1.83 13.14
N TYR A 83 9.24 -1.56 14.25
CA TYR A 83 9.66 -0.58 15.26
C TYR A 83 10.98 -0.95 15.95
N ARG A 84 11.30 -2.25 16.06
CA ARG A 84 12.58 -2.73 16.62
C ARG A 84 13.70 -2.66 15.59
N SER A 85 13.41 -3.02 14.34
CA SER A 85 14.37 -2.95 13.24
C SER A 85 14.84 -1.53 12.96
N ARG A 86 13.96 -0.54 13.14
CA ARG A 86 14.22 0.85 12.76
C ARG A 86 13.70 1.87 13.79
N PRO A 87 14.59 2.51 14.57
CA PRO A 87 14.21 3.53 15.54
C PRO A 87 13.63 4.82 14.95
N ASP A 88 13.92 5.12 13.67
CA ASP A 88 13.40 6.29 12.95
C ASP A 88 11.90 6.17 12.63
N ILE A 89 11.39 4.95 12.57
CA ILE A 89 9.96 4.69 12.30
C ILE A 89 9.13 5.11 13.50
N LYS A 90 8.19 6.01 13.23
CA LYS A 90 7.18 6.45 14.21
C LYS A 90 5.78 6.03 13.83
N ALA A 91 5.49 5.70 12.58
CA ALA A 91 4.17 5.25 12.17
C ALA A 91 4.24 4.12 11.15
N ILE A 92 3.21 3.28 11.19
CA ILE A 92 3.04 2.14 10.28
C ILE A 92 1.59 2.11 9.83
N VAL A 93 1.39 1.97 8.53
CA VAL A 93 0.10 1.69 7.90
C VAL A 93 0.24 0.35 7.17
N HIS A 94 -0.53 -0.63 7.63
CA HIS A 94 -0.73 -1.89 6.92
C HIS A 94 -2.13 -1.91 6.30
N ALA A 95 -2.22 -2.28 5.03
CA ALA A 95 -3.47 -2.29 4.27
C ALA A 95 -3.40 -3.32 3.13
N HIS A 96 -4.53 -3.50 2.43
CA HIS A 96 -4.70 -4.47 1.34
C HIS A 96 -5.03 -3.75 0.02
N PRO A 97 -4.12 -2.92 -0.53
CA PRO A 97 -4.37 -2.14 -1.74
C PRO A 97 -4.62 -3.08 -2.94
N PRO A 98 -5.79 -3.04 -3.60
CA PRO A 98 -6.23 -4.08 -4.53
C PRO A 98 -5.30 -4.33 -5.71
N LEU A 99 -4.78 -3.27 -6.34
CA LEU A 99 -3.92 -3.43 -7.51
C LEU A 99 -2.55 -3.95 -7.09
N ALA A 100 -1.95 -3.38 -6.05
CA ALA A 100 -0.65 -3.87 -5.60
C ALA A 100 -0.70 -5.34 -5.12
N VAL A 101 -1.80 -5.77 -4.48
CA VAL A 101 -2.04 -7.19 -4.17
C VAL A 101 -2.26 -8.03 -5.44
N ALA A 102 -2.97 -7.51 -6.44
CA ALA A 102 -3.15 -8.21 -7.72
C ALA A 102 -1.81 -8.48 -8.42
N PHE A 103 -0.85 -7.56 -8.33
CA PHE A 103 0.51 -7.77 -8.85
C PHE A 103 1.21 -8.96 -8.19
N THR A 104 1.07 -9.13 -6.86
CA THR A 104 1.66 -10.30 -6.19
C THR A 104 1.03 -11.59 -6.67
N ILE A 105 -0.30 -11.62 -6.80
CA ILE A 105 -1.06 -12.79 -7.28
C ILE A 105 -0.68 -13.14 -8.72
N ALA A 106 -0.48 -12.13 -9.56
CA ALA A 106 -0.10 -12.29 -10.96
C ALA A 106 1.40 -12.62 -11.15
N ASN A 107 2.19 -12.68 -10.07
CA ASN A 107 3.65 -12.82 -10.11
C ASN A 107 4.33 -11.72 -10.94
N VAL A 108 3.80 -10.50 -10.90
CA VAL A 108 4.38 -9.33 -11.57
C VAL A 108 5.06 -8.46 -10.50
N SER A 109 6.35 -8.21 -10.70
CA SER A 109 7.13 -7.41 -9.76
C SER A 109 6.87 -5.91 -9.91
N LEU A 110 6.62 -5.23 -8.80
CA LEU A 110 6.60 -3.76 -8.70
C LEU A 110 7.98 -3.16 -8.35
N ALA A 111 9.02 -3.98 -8.25
CA ALA A 111 10.38 -3.54 -7.92
C ALA A 111 11.15 -2.90 -9.09
N LYS A 112 10.51 -2.78 -10.27
CA LYS A 112 11.09 -2.17 -11.47
C LYS A 112 11.00 -0.65 -11.42
N CYS A 113 12.03 0.02 -11.91
CA CYS A 113 12.14 1.48 -11.88
C CYS A 113 11.42 2.08 -13.09
N VAL A 114 10.09 2.17 -13.00
CA VAL A 114 9.24 2.69 -14.09
C VAL A 114 8.97 4.19 -13.93
N LEU A 115 8.65 4.62 -12.71
CA LEU A 115 8.17 5.97 -12.42
C LEU A 115 9.21 6.78 -11.63
N PRO A 116 9.66 7.94 -12.12
CA PRO A 116 10.65 8.77 -11.43
C PRO A 116 10.26 9.14 -9.99
N GLU A 117 8.98 9.47 -9.76
CA GLU A 117 8.48 9.86 -8.44
C GLU A 117 8.60 8.72 -7.41
N VAL A 118 8.42 7.47 -7.83
CA VAL A 118 8.55 6.28 -6.97
C VAL A 118 10.00 6.03 -6.63
N VAL A 119 10.89 6.11 -7.63
CA VAL A 119 12.34 5.98 -7.43
C VAL A 119 12.85 7.07 -6.47
N LEU A 120 12.39 8.30 -6.63
CA LEU A 120 12.74 9.43 -5.77
C LEU A 120 12.26 9.25 -4.32
N THR A 121 11.04 8.74 -4.10
CA THR A 121 10.38 8.79 -2.78
C THR A 121 10.41 7.46 -2.04
N LEU A 122 10.00 6.38 -2.69
CA LEU A 122 9.85 5.05 -2.10
C LEU A 122 11.09 4.17 -2.28
N GLY A 123 11.80 4.33 -3.39
CA GLY A 123 12.85 3.39 -3.80
C GLY A 123 12.24 2.06 -4.24
N VAL A 124 12.93 0.96 -3.96
CA VAL A 124 12.43 -0.39 -4.29
C VAL A 124 11.34 -0.81 -3.32
N VAL A 125 10.28 -1.40 -3.87
CA VAL A 125 9.24 -2.08 -3.10
C VAL A 125 9.34 -3.58 -3.35
N PRO A 126 9.97 -4.36 -2.45
CA PRO A 126 10.07 -5.80 -2.62
C PRO A 126 8.73 -6.48 -2.33
N THR A 127 8.50 -7.62 -2.97
CA THR A 127 7.42 -8.56 -2.61
C THR A 127 8.03 -9.72 -1.83
N LEU A 128 7.62 -9.87 -0.56
CA LEU A 128 8.02 -10.99 0.28
C LEU A 128 7.25 -12.25 -0.09
N SER A 129 7.92 -13.39 0.02
CA SER A 129 7.28 -14.70 -0.11
C SER A 129 6.20 -14.89 0.95
N TYR A 130 5.11 -15.56 0.55
CA TYR A 130 3.93 -15.78 1.38
C TYR A 130 4.30 -16.33 2.76
N GLU A 131 3.67 -15.75 3.77
CA GLU A 131 3.62 -16.25 5.13
C GLU A 131 2.19 -16.11 5.65
N THR A 132 1.83 -16.94 6.62
CA THR A 132 0.49 -16.86 7.21
C THR A 132 0.35 -15.58 8.05
N THR A 133 -0.74 -14.84 7.88
CA THR A 133 -1.04 -13.61 8.65
C THR A 133 -1.01 -13.87 10.17
N GLY A 134 -0.57 -12.88 10.94
CA GLY A 134 -0.48 -12.95 12.40
C GLY A 134 0.61 -13.89 12.96
N THR A 135 1.44 -14.50 12.10
CA THR A 135 2.54 -15.38 12.55
C THR A 135 3.82 -14.61 12.85
N GLN A 136 4.68 -15.20 13.68
CA GLN A 136 6.00 -14.64 13.97
C GLN A 136 6.91 -14.66 12.73
N ASN A 137 6.83 -15.69 11.89
CA ASN A 137 7.59 -15.76 10.63
C ASN A 137 7.31 -14.55 9.72
N LEU A 138 6.03 -14.17 9.57
CA LEU A 138 5.67 -12.98 8.82
C LEU A 138 6.30 -11.72 9.43
N ALA A 139 6.18 -11.58 10.74
CA ALA A 139 6.74 -10.44 11.47
C ALA A 139 8.26 -10.33 11.32
N ASP A 140 8.98 -11.45 11.35
CA ASP A 140 10.44 -11.49 11.21
C ASP A 140 10.86 -11.11 9.79
N LYS A 141 10.21 -11.67 8.76
CA LYS A 141 10.48 -11.32 7.36
C LYS A 141 10.22 -9.84 7.05
N VAL A 142 9.09 -9.31 7.53
CA VAL A 142 8.75 -7.89 7.34
C VAL A 142 9.75 -7.01 8.09
N GLY A 143 10.12 -7.39 9.32
CA GLY A 143 11.10 -6.67 10.12
C GLY A 143 12.49 -6.64 9.47
N GLU A 144 12.91 -7.71 8.82
CA GLU A 144 14.15 -7.76 8.04
C GLU A 144 14.09 -6.83 6.84
N ALA A 145 13.04 -6.94 6.01
CA ALA A 145 12.89 -6.13 4.80
C ALA A 145 12.78 -4.62 5.07
N ILE A 146 12.08 -4.22 6.13
CA ILE A 146 11.89 -2.80 6.48
C ILE A 146 13.20 -2.09 6.85
N ARG A 147 14.27 -2.83 7.20
CA ARG A 147 15.60 -2.23 7.43
C ARG A 147 16.06 -1.39 6.25
N ASP A 148 15.76 -1.86 5.05
CA ASP A 148 16.22 -1.27 3.80
C ASP A 148 15.10 -0.68 2.95
N HIS A 149 13.82 -0.82 3.36
CA HIS A 149 12.68 -0.34 2.57
C HIS A 149 11.64 0.40 3.41
N ASN A 150 10.98 1.39 2.80
CA ASN A 150 9.87 2.13 3.44
C ASN A 150 8.49 1.56 3.12
N ALA A 151 8.39 0.72 2.10
CA ALA A 151 7.19 -0.02 1.74
C ALA A 151 7.59 -1.44 1.33
N VAL A 152 6.79 -2.41 1.74
CA VAL A 152 7.00 -3.82 1.42
C VAL A 152 5.65 -4.44 1.06
N LEU A 153 5.64 -5.21 -0.02
CA LEU A 153 4.51 -6.05 -0.39
C LEU A 153 4.67 -7.46 0.20
N MET A 154 3.56 -8.08 0.53
CA MET A 154 3.48 -9.44 1.05
C MET A 154 2.60 -10.25 0.10
N ASP A 155 3.15 -11.33 -0.47
CA ASP A 155 2.44 -12.15 -1.45
C ASP A 155 1.06 -12.60 -0.94
N ARG A 156 0.02 -12.34 -1.74
CA ARG A 156 -1.40 -12.67 -1.48
C ARG A 156 -1.96 -12.10 -0.17
N HIS A 157 -1.35 -11.05 0.35
CA HIS A 157 -1.73 -10.48 1.64
C HIS A 157 -1.98 -8.98 1.56
N GLY A 158 -0.95 -8.17 1.35
CA GLY A 158 -1.08 -6.72 1.44
C GLY A 158 0.24 -5.99 1.41
N ALA A 159 0.22 -4.74 1.88
CA ALA A 159 1.39 -3.89 1.98
C ALA A 159 1.61 -3.41 3.41
N VAL A 160 2.87 -3.24 3.80
CA VAL A 160 3.28 -2.54 5.02
C VAL A 160 4.09 -1.32 4.61
N CYS A 161 3.62 -0.14 4.99
CA CYS A 161 4.29 1.13 4.73
C CYS A 161 4.64 1.81 6.06
N VAL A 162 5.86 2.35 6.15
CA VAL A 162 6.40 2.96 7.36
C VAL A 162 6.78 4.42 7.12
N GLY A 163 6.83 5.22 8.17
CA GLY A 163 7.19 6.63 8.08
C GLY A 163 7.56 7.27 9.41
N GLY A 164 8.11 8.48 9.34
CA GLY A 164 8.37 9.35 10.49
C GLY A 164 7.11 9.94 11.12
N ASP A 165 5.98 9.82 10.43
CA ASP A 165 4.63 10.12 10.90
C ASP A 165 3.59 9.35 10.09
N LEU A 166 2.32 9.39 10.54
CA LEU A 166 1.22 8.65 9.92
C LEU A 166 0.93 9.11 8.48
N LEU A 167 1.12 10.40 8.19
CA LEU A 167 0.87 10.95 6.86
C LEU A 167 1.89 10.40 5.86
N THR A 168 3.18 10.38 6.23
CA THR A 168 4.25 9.80 5.41
C THR A 168 3.99 8.32 5.14
N ALA A 169 3.65 7.54 6.17
CA ALA A 169 3.34 6.12 6.00
C ALA A 169 2.11 5.89 5.09
N PHE A 170 1.10 6.76 5.18
CA PHE A 170 -0.06 6.74 4.29
C PHE A 170 0.29 7.13 2.85
N CYS A 171 1.06 8.21 2.63
CA CYS A 171 1.48 8.63 1.30
C CYS A 171 2.33 7.57 0.60
N ASN A 172 3.15 6.82 1.35
CA ASN A 172 3.89 5.67 0.84
C ASN A 172 2.94 4.58 0.32
N LEU A 173 1.87 4.26 1.06
CA LEU A 173 0.85 3.31 0.63
C LEU A 173 0.07 3.80 -0.60
N GLU A 174 -0.33 5.08 -0.61
CA GLU A 174 -1.06 5.69 -1.73
C GLU A 174 -0.20 5.70 -3.01
N THR A 175 1.08 6.04 -2.89
CA THR A 175 2.03 6.03 -4.01
C THR A 175 2.25 4.61 -4.54
N LEU A 176 2.35 3.61 -3.65
CA LEU A 176 2.46 2.21 -4.04
C LEU A 176 1.26 1.74 -4.87
N GLU A 177 0.05 2.00 -4.41
CA GLU A 177 -1.17 1.61 -5.16
C GLU A 177 -1.28 2.37 -6.47
N HIS A 178 -0.95 3.67 -6.49
CA HIS A 178 -0.96 4.46 -7.71
C HIS A 178 0.05 3.93 -8.75
N THR A 179 1.23 3.49 -8.28
CA THR A 179 2.25 2.85 -9.11
C THR A 179 1.72 1.56 -9.74
N ALA A 180 1.02 0.74 -8.96
CA ALA A 180 0.39 -0.48 -9.45
C ALA A 180 -0.66 -0.16 -10.53
N LEU A 181 -1.50 0.86 -10.32
CA LEU A 181 -2.48 1.32 -11.31
C LEU A 181 -1.82 1.75 -12.62
N ILE A 182 -0.86 2.66 -12.56
CA ILE A 182 -0.17 3.15 -13.77
C ILE A 182 0.51 2.00 -14.50
N THR A 183 1.20 1.11 -13.76
CA THR A 183 1.92 -0.02 -14.37
C THR A 183 0.96 -1.00 -15.02
N LYS A 184 -0.17 -1.33 -14.37
CA LYS A 184 -1.22 -2.18 -14.94
C LYS A 184 -1.81 -1.56 -16.21
N THR A 185 -2.12 -0.26 -16.19
CA THR A 185 -2.64 0.44 -17.36
C THR A 185 -1.61 0.49 -18.50
N ALA A 186 -0.32 0.69 -18.21
CA ALA A 186 0.74 0.66 -19.22
C ALA A 186 0.84 -0.72 -19.88
N ILE A 187 0.75 -1.81 -19.11
CA ILE A 187 0.71 -3.18 -19.65
C ILE A 187 -0.49 -3.35 -20.60
N GLU A 188 -1.68 -2.88 -20.21
CA GLU A 188 -2.88 -2.95 -21.06
C GLU A 188 -2.77 -2.12 -22.35
N LEU A 189 -2.01 -1.02 -22.32
CA LEU A 189 -1.75 -0.18 -23.49
C LEU A 189 -0.65 -0.75 -24.41
N GLY A 190 -0.01 -1.87 -24.05
CA GLY A 190 0.96 -2.57 -24.89
C GLY A 190 2.37 -2.71 -24.32
N GLY A 191 2.61 -2.31 -23.07
CA GLY A 191 3.85 -2.63 -22.37
C GLY A 191 4.40 -1.53 -21.47
N VAL A 192 5.41 -1.88 -20.67
CA VAL A 192 6.08 -0.99 -19.71
C VAL A 192 7.44 -0.58 -20.26
N LYS A 193 7.76 0.72 -20.15
CA LYS A 193 9.10 1.26 -20.43
C LYS A 193 9.75 1.64 -19.12
N GLU A 194 10.88 1.02 -18.82
CA GLU A 194 11.65 1.27 -17.60
C GLU A 194 12.57 2.47 -17.78
N LEU A 195 12.93 3.12 -16.68
CA LEU A 195 13.94 4.17 -16.66
C LEU A 195 15.32 3.59 -17.00
N PRO A 196 16.15 4.30 -17.76
CA PRO A 196 17.55 3.91 -17.93
C PRO A 196 18.23 3.75 -16.56
N PRO A 197 19.06 2.71 -16.33
CA PRO A 197 19.68 2.46 -15.03
C PRO A 197 20.42 3.66 -14.43
N GLN A 198 21.14 4.42 -15.26
CA GLN A 198 21.87 5.61 -14.81
C GLN A 198 20.94 6.72 -14.31
N GLU A 199 19.77 6.89 -14.95
CA GLU A 199 18.76 7.85 -14.53
C GLU A 199 18.10 7.41 -13.21
N ALA A 200 17.78 6.11 -13.08
CA ALA A 200 17.24 5.56 -11.84
C ALA A 200 18.20 5.76 -10.66
N ILE A 201 19.51 5.54 -10.86
CA ILE A 201 20.55 5.78 -9.85
C ILE A 201 20.62 7.26 -9.46
N ALA A 202 20.65 8.16 -10.45
CA ALA A 202 20.72 9.60 -10.20
C ALA A 202 19.47 10.11 -9.44
N LEU A 203 18.29 9.67 -9.86
CA LEU A 203 17.03 9.98 -9.19
C LEU A 203 17.03 9.45 -7.75
N ARG A 204 17.47 8.21 -7.52
CA ARG A 204 17.48 7.65 -6.17
C ARG A 204 18.44 8.39 -5.24
N SER A 205 19.64 8.71 -5.71
CA SER A 205 20.60 9.54 -4.96
C SER A 205 20.01 10.90 -4.59
N MET A 206 19.37 11.56 -5.56
CA MET A 206 18.69 12.85 -5.34
C MET A 206 17.55 12.71 -4.31
N GLY A 207 16.75 11.65 -4.41
CA GLY A 207 15.65 11.35 -3.51
C GLY A 207 16.10 11.16 -2.06
N LEU A 208 17.12 10.32 -1.85
CA LEU A 208 17.71 10.07 -0.53
C LEU A 208 18.24 11.34 0.14
N LYS A 209 18.83 12.26 -0.63
CA LYS A 209 19.34 13.55 -0.13
C LYS A 209 18.23 14.54 0.19
N ARG A 210 17.15 14.54 -0.59
CA ARG A 210 16.09 15.57 -0.52
C ARG A 210 14.91 15.18 0.38
N TYR A 211 14.46 13.93 0.25
CA TYR A 211 13.26 13.42 0.92
C TYR A 211 13.59 12.41 2.03
N GLY A 212 14.84 11.94 2.09
CA GLY A 212 15.27 10.90 3.02
C GLY A 212 14.91 9.50 2.53
N GLY A 213 14.89 8.55 3.45
CA GLY A 213 14.68 7.14 3.16
C GLY A 213 15.04 6.27 4.36
N PRO A 214 15.09 4.94 4.16
CA PRO A 214 15.67 4.03 5.14
C PRO A 214 17.08 4.51 5.53
N PRO A 215 17.45 4.52 6.83
CA PRO A 215 18.76 5.04 7.25
C PRO A 215 19.95 4.37 6.57
N SER A 216 19.86 3.06 6.27
CA SER A 216 20.87 2.30 5.54
C SER A 216 21.08 2.83 4.11
N ALA A 217 20.00 3.24 3.44
CA ALA A 217 20.02 3.81 2.10
C ALA A 217 20.56 5.25 2.11
N VAL A 218 20.09 6.08 3.05
CA VAL A 218 20.53 7.49 3.17
C VAL A 218 22.03 7.57 3.44
N ALA A 219 22.57 6.68 4.28
CA ALA A 219 24.02 6.61 4.55
C ALA A 219 24.86 6.33 3.29
N LYS A 220 24.26 5.74 2.26
CA LYS A 220 24.90 5.36 0.99
C LYS A 220 24.42 6.23 -0.18
N ALA A 221 23.82 7.39 0.07
CA ALA A 221 23.20 8.20 -0.99
C ALA A 221 24.16 8.64 -2.11
N ASP A 222 25.47 8.65 -1.86
CA ASP A 222 26.51 8.95 -2.86
C ASP A 222 27.05 7.70 -3.57
N GLU A 223 26.70 6.50 -3.12
CA GLU A 223 27.08 5.24 -3.75
C GLU A 223 26.17 4.91 -4.95
N PRO A 224 26.70 4.31 -6.03
CA PRO A 224 25.88 3.81 -7.12
C PRO A 224 24.88 2.76 -6.60
N CYS A 225 23.65 2.79 -7.11
CA CYS A 225 22.62 1.79 -6.84
C CYS A 225 22.12 1.69 -5.38
N ALA A 226 22.38 2.69 -4.53
CA ALA A 226 21.89 2.69 -3.15
C ALA A 226 20.35 2.55 -3.12
N ASP A 227 19.86 1.44 -2.55
CA ASP A 227 18.43 1.12 -2.43
C ASP A 227 17.71 0.99 -3.80
N LEU A 228 18.40 0.39 -4.77
CA LEU A 228 17.84 -0.05 -6.06
C LEU A 228 17.97 -1.56 -6.23
N SER A 229 17.01 -2.17 -6.93
CA SER A 229 16.98 -3.60 -7.20
C SER A 229 17.91 -3.92 -8.36
N GLN A 230 18.41 -5.15 -8.44
CA GLN A 230 19.20 -5.59 -9.60
C GLN A 230 18.44 -5.38 -10.93
N LEU A 231 17.11 -5.52 -10.90
CA LEU A 231 16.22 -5.26 -12.03
C LEU A 231 16.29 -3.81 -12.52
N CYS A 232 16.60 -2.85 -11.64
CA CYS A 232 16.77 -1.44 -12.01
C CYS A 232 18.19 -1.10 -12.50
N THR A 233 19.18 -1.91 -12.16
CA THR A 233 20.60 -1.57 -12.34
C THR A 233 21.24 -2.28 -13.53
N GLU A 234 20.61 -3.33 -14.04
CA GLU A 234 21.05 -4.04 -15.23
C GLU A 234 20.35 -3.45 -16.47
N CYS A 235 21.13 -3.17 -17.52
CA CYS A 235 20.54 -2.94 -18.84
C CYS A 235 19.91 -4.26 -19.29
N SER A 236 18.60 -4.28 -19.49
CA SER A 236 17.97 -5.31 -20.30
C SER A 236 18.50 -5.17 -21.73
N THR A 237 19.62 -5.82 -22.03
CA THR A 237 20.03 -6.06 -23.42
C THR A 237 19.10 -7.14 -23.98
N SER A 238 17.85 -6.78 -24.26
CA SER A 238 17.09 -7.49 -25.28
C SER A 238 17.50 -6.90 -26.62
N ASP A 239 18.58 -7.43 -27.16
CA ASP A 239 18.78 -7.39 -28.61
C ASP A 239 17.74 -8.32 -29.27
N SER A 240 17.44 -8.02 -30.53
CA SER A 240 16.49 -8.67 -31.44
C SER A 240 15.01 -8.23 -31.38
N SER A 241 14.61 -7.53 -32.45
CA SER A 241 13.44 -7.86 -33.28
C SER A 241 12.53 -8.98 -32.73
N VAL A 242 11.57 -8.62 -31.89
CA VAL A 242 10.41 -9.45 -31.61
C VAL A 242 9.19 -8.61 -31.95
N THR A 243 8.60 -8.90 -33.09
CA THR A 243 7.22 -8.52 -33.41
C THR A 243 6.34 -8.82 -32.21
N ALA A 244 5.57 -7.83 -31.77
CA ALA A 244 4.57 -7.99 -30.72
C ALA A 244 3.78 -9.29 -30.95
N PRO A 245 3.61 -10.16 -29.95
CA PRO A 245 2.66 -11.24 -30.08
C PRO A 245 1.28 -10.60 -30.17
N GLU A 246 0.53 -10.91 -31.23
CA GLU A 246 -0.90 -10.61 -31.29
C GLU A 246 -1.60 -11.36 -30.14
N THR A 247 -1.75 -10.69 -29.01
CA THR A 247 -2.65 -11.16 -27.95
C THR A 247 -4.07 -10.89 -28.40
N ASN A 248 -4.68 -11.90 -29.04
CA ASN A 248 -6.12 -12.00 -29.20
C ASN A 248 -6.77 -12.24 -27.82
N ILE A 249 -6.86 -11.20 -27.01
CA ILE A 249 -7.85 -11.13 -25.95
C ILE A 249 -9.17 -10.82 -26.64
N ARG A 250 -9.90 -11.86 -27.07
CA ARG A 250 -11.31 -11.73 -27.44
C ARG A 250 -12.10 -11.42 -26.17
N LEU A 251 -12.27 -10.14 -25.87
CA LEU A 251 -13.44 -9.69 -25.12
C LEU A 251 -14.64 -9.99 -26.02
N THR A 252 -15.46 -10.96 -25.65
CA THR A 252 -16.75 -11.23 -26.31
C THR A 252 -17.68 -10.04 -26.06
N GLY A 253 -17.54 -9.01 -26.88
CA GLY A 253 -18.56 -8.00 -27.11
C GLY A 253 -19.39 -8.47 -28.30
N ASP A 254 -20.58 -9.01 -28.04
CA ASP A 254 -21.56 -9.25 -29.09
C ASP A 254 -21.94 -7.91 -29.72
N HIS A 255 -21.45 -7.68 -30.93
CA HIS A 255 -21.88 -6.61 -31.80
C HIS A 255 -23.34 -6.84 -32.22
N VAL A 256 -24.28 -6.16 -31.57
CA VAL A 256 -25.61 -5.93 -32.14
C VAL A 256 -25.48 -4.82 -33.20
N SER A 257 -25.79 -5.17 -34.45
CA SER A 257 -25.74 -4.26 -35.60
C SER A 257 -26.75 -3.11 -35.52
N PRO A 258 -26.51 -1.95 -36.15
CA PRO A 258 -27.35 -0.77 -36.04
C PRO A 258 -28.49 -0.79 -37.05
N ARG A 259 -29.69 -1.21 -36.64
CA ARG A 259 -30.94 -0.80 -37.27
C ARG A 259 -31.99 -0.54 -36.18
N GLU A 260 -32.75 0.52 -36.37
CA GLU A 260 -33.89 0.98 -35.55
C GLU A 260 -33.57 1.94 -34.41
N ALA A 261 -32.96 3.08 -34.77
CA ALA A 261 -33.12 4.31 -34.00
C ALA A 261 -34.46 4.97 -34.37
N SER A 262 -35.53 4.63 -33.65
CA SER A 262 -36.69 5.52 -33.51
C SER A 262 -37.56 5.12 -32.31
N ARG A 263 -37.39 5.81 -31.18
CA ARG A 263 -38.48 6.40 -30.37
C ARG A 263 -37.88 7.07 -29.12
N MET A 264 -38.02 8.38 -29.08
CA MET A 264 -37.87 9.20 -27.88
C MET A 264 -38.97 8.86 -26.87
N GLU A 265 -38.61 9.01 -25.59
CA GLU A 265 -39.36 9.57 -24.45
C GLU A 265 -39.43 8.66 -23.21
N SER A 266 -38.57 8.93 -22.23
CA SER A 266 -38.96 9.46 -20.91
C SER A 266 -37.79 9.32 -19.93
N SER A 267 -37.39 10.46 -19.38
CA SER A 267 -36.29 10.61 -18.42
C SER A 267 -36.72 10.24 -17.00
N GLN A 268 -36.03 9.28 -16.38
CA GLN A 268 -35.87 9.21 -14.93
C GLN A 268 -34.38 9.01 -14.60
N PRO A 269 -33.86 9.62 -13.52
CA PRO A 269 -32.46 9.51 -13.17
C PRO A 269 -32.15 8.09 -12.69
N TYR A 270 -31.24 7.41 -13.37
CA TYR A 270 -30.62 6.16 -12.93
C TYR A 270 -29.78 6.45 -11.69
N THR A 271 -30.29 6.17 -10.50
CA THR A 271 -29.43 5.91 -9.33
C THR A 271 -28.71 4.59 -9.58
N SER A 272 -27.39 4.55 -9.39
CA SER A 272 -26.60 3.35 -9.67
C SER A 272 -27.05 2.19 -8.77
N MET A 273 -26.95 0.96 -9.29
CA MET A 273 -27.29 -0.25 -8.53
C MET A 273 -26.44 -0.38 -7.25
N GLU A 274 -25.27 0.24 -7.24
CA GLU A 274 -24.38 0.36 -6.08
C GLU A 274 -24.97 1.26 -4.99
N ASP A 275 -25.55 2.41 -5.35
CA ASP A 275 -26.19 3.32 -4.39
C ASP A 275 -27.39 2.66 -3.68
N GLN A 276 -28.15 1.84 -4.42
CA GLN A 276 -29.30 1.11 -3.86
C GLN A 276 -28.85 -0.01 -2.90
N LEU A 277 -27.71 -0.66 -3.19
CA LEU A 277 -27.15 -1.72 -2.34
C LEU A 277 -26.54 -1.15 -1.05
N VAL A 278 -25.89 0.02 -1.14
CA VAL A 278 -25.36 0.76 0.01
C VAL A 278 -26.48 1.24 0.93
N GLU A 279 -27.55 1.83 0.38
CA GLU A 279 -28.71 2.24 1.18
C GLU A 279 -29.41 1.05 1.85
N ALA A 280 -29.59 -0.06 1.14
CA ALA A 280 -30.21 -1.26 1.70
C ALA A 280 -29.38 -1.83 2.86
N THR A 281 -28.06 -1.82 2.75
CA THR A 281 -27.15 -2.29 3.79
C THR A 281 -27.16 -1.36 5.01
N LEU A 282 -27.16 -0.04 4.80
CA LEU A 282 -27.24 0.94 5.88
C LEU A 282 -28.56 0.86 6.66
N ARG A 283 -29.69 0.62 5.97
CA ARG A 283 -30.99 0.40 6.62
C ARG A 283 -31.04 -0.87 7.47
N ALA A 284 -30.40 -1.94 7.02
CA ALA A 284 -30.34 -3.21 7.76
C ALA A 284 -29.48 -3.12 9.03
N ILE A 285 -28.45 -2.27 9.03
CA ILE A 285 -27.58 -2.03 10.19
C ILE A 285 -28.28 -1.15 11.23
N SER A 286 -29.10 -0.19 10.81
CA SER A 286 -29.76 0.77 11.72
C SER A 286 -30.99 0.22 12.44
N GLN A 287 -31.39 -1.03 12.17
CA GLN A 287 -32.55 -1.72 12.78
C GLN A 287 -32.16 -2.82 13.79
N LYS A 288 -30.89 -2.88 14.20
CA LYS A 288 -30.38 -3.73 15.29
C LYS A 288 -29.80 -2.88 16.41
#